data_AF-A0A3R9IUE4-F1
#
_entry.id   AF-A0A3R9IUE4-F1
#
_cell.length_a   1.000
_cell.length_b   1.000
_cell.length_c   1.000
_cell.angle_alpha   90.00
_cell.angle_beta   90.00
_cell.angle_gamma   90.00
#
_symmetry.space_group_name_H-M   'P 1'
#
loop_
_entity.id
_entity.type
_entity.pdbx_description
1 polymer ?
#
loop_
_entity_poly.entity_id
_entity_poly.type
_entity_poly.pdbx_seq_one_letter_code
_entity_poly.pdbx_strand_id
1 'polypeptide(L)'
;MKKSIFKASFEESLNLLDDGFLQYQLKEQDKKMSKPPRNVFDYFKNAVLYGILTLIFPIGFNFLLLVFSTMLYTSDPKDLVFPISNHNFLTAHVYIIGLFIWLLLVLIGKFFKPFFILPYRTHFHVITFLIWFVIEFDLAAIGLASPFLTILEIYILVCLLLTLIYWMFRIELKGLKNRMYGEIKAPTLLDKIAKGIAIYGAGILGLAVIVNYIFKAFSINFSHSVTLLGLFICWILLNIGLIAMLIFMEFPYFLYAYYKWKYPEEYREWEGKTVEEWYGKRYLKKHSDLVEK
;
A
#
# COMPACT_ATOMS: atom_id res chain seq x y z
N MET A 1 -31.99 3.08 5.54
CA MET A 1 -31.06 1.92 5.56
C MET A 1 -29.65 2.44 5.29
N LYS A 2 -28.63 2.02 6.05
CA LYS A 2 -27.24 2.38 5.71
C LYS A 2 -26.89 1.75 4.36
N LYS A 3 -26.78 2.57 3.31
CA LYS A 3 -26.37 2.09 1.98
C LYS A 3 -24.94 1.54 2.08
N SER A 4 -24.71 0.39 1.43
CA SER A 4 -23.38 -0.24 1.35
C SER A 4 -22.57 0.48 0.27
N ILE A 5 -21.32 0.85 0.56
CA ILE A 5 -20.41 1.53 -0.38
C ILE A 5 -20.11 0.73 -1.67
N PHE A 6 -20.56 -0.52 -1.78
CA PHE A 6 -20.44 -1.36 -2.98
C PHE A 6 -21.71 -1.37 -3.85
N LYS A 7 -22.79 -0.74 -3.37
CA LYS A 7 -24.12 -0.71 -4.00
C LYS A 7 -24.49 0.69 -4.53
N ALA A 8 -23.54 1.61 -4.64
CA ALA A 8 -23.83 2.91 -5.23
C ALA A 8 -24.18 2.79 -6.72
N SER A 9 -25.00 3.71 -7.22
CA SER A 9 -25.22 3.90 -8.65
C SER A 9 -23.97 4.45 -9.36
N PHE A 10 -24.01 4.52 -10.68
CA PHE A 10 -22.96 5.16 -11.46
C PHE A 10 -22.76 6.62 -11.03
N GLU A 11 -23.83 7.40 -10.94
CA GLU A 11 -23.80 8.82 -10.55
C GLU A 11 -23.27 9.00 -9.13
N GLU A 12 -23.73 8.17 -8.18
CA GLU A 12 -23.24 8.19 -6.79
C GLU A 12 -21.75 7.81 -6.71
N SER A 13 -21.26 6.94 -7.62
CA SER A 13 -19.86 6.53 -7.67
C SER A 13 -18.93 7.59 -8.26
N LEU A 14 -19.44 8.48 -9.13
CA LEU A 14 -18.67 9.62 -9.65
C LEU A 14 -18.23 10.56 -8.53
N ASN A 15 -19.03 10.69 -7.46
CA ASN A 15 -18.68 11.51 -6.30
C ASN A 15 -17.38 11.05 -5.60
N LEU A 16 -16.90 9.82 -5.82
CA LEU A 16 -15.58 9.39 -5.32
C LEU A 16 -14.45 10.32 -5.81
N LEU A 17 -14.62 10.94 -6.99
CA LEU A 17 -13.68 11.87 -7.59
C LEU A 17 -13.50 13.17 -6.78
N ASP A 18 -14.37 13.46 -5.81
CA ASP A 18 -14.18 14.56 -4.86
C ASP A 18 -13.09 14.26 -3.81
N ASP A 19 -12.51 13.06 -3.83
CA ASP A 19 -11.36 12.72 -3.00
C ASP A 19 -10.04 13.22 -3.61
N GLY A 20 -9.32 14.06 -2.86
CA GLY A 20 -8.06 14.65 -3.31
C GLY A 20 -6.92 13.65 -3.47
N PHE A 21 -6.87 12.57 -2.66
CA PHE A 21 -5.86 11.52 -2.82
C PHE A 21 -6.15 10.69 -4.06
N LEU A 22 -7.42 10.36 -4.31
CA LEU A 22 -7.83 9.67 -5.53
C LEU A 22 -7.43 10.49 -6.76
N GLN A 23 -7.76 11.79 -6.80
CA GLN A 23 -7.39 12.69 -7.90
C GLN A 23 -5.88 12.75 -8.11
N TYR A 24 -5.10 12.81 -7.03
CA TYR A 24 -3.65 12.77 -7.11
C TYR A 24 -3.14 11.48 -7.76
N GLN A 25 -3.63 10.32 -7.32
CA GLN A 25 -3.25 9.02 -7.88
C GLN A 25 -3.65 8.88 -9.36
N LEU A 26 -4.86 9.30 -9.72
CA LEU A 26 -5.34 9.28 -11.11
C LEU A 26 -4.49 10.20 -12.01
N LYS A 27 -4.16 11.41 -11.56
CA LYS A 27 -3.30 12.34 -12.31
C LYS A 27 -1.91 11.77 -12.57
N GLU A 28 -1.27 11.16 -11.57
CA GLU A 28 0.02 10.51 -11.73
C GLU A 28 -0.07 9.27 -12.65
N GLN A 29 -1.17 8.52 -12.58
CA GLN A 29 -1.44 7.41 -13.47
C GLN A 29 -1.59 7.87 -14.93
N ASP A 30 -2.38 8.90 -15.19
CA ASP A 30 -2.62 9.45 -16.53
C ASP A 30 -1.35 10.05 -17.15
N LYS A 31 -0.52 10.69 -16.32
CA LYS A 31 0.81 11.15 -16.73
C LYS A 31 1.74 10.01 -17.17
N LYS A 32 1.61 8.82 -16.56
CA LYS A 32 2.35 7.62 -16.99
C LYS A 32 1.75 7.03 -18.27
N MET A 33 0.42 7.01 -18.39
CA MET A 33 -0.28 6.45 -19.58
C MET A 33 -0.14 7.32 -20.83
N SER A 34 -0.05 8.63 -20.69
CA SER A 34 0.13 9.58 -21.80
C SER A 34 1.48 9.47 -22.54
N LYS A 35 2.39 8.63 -22.05
CA LYS A 35 3.68 8.32 -22.71
C LYS A 35 3.76 6.84 -23.10
N PRO A 36 2.88 6.34 -24.00
CA PRO A 36 2.90 4.95 -24.41
C PRO A 36 4.20 4.62 -25.20
N PRO A 37 4.65 3.35 -25.18
CA PRO A 37 5.79 2.91 -25.99
C PRO A 37 5.51 3.19 -27.48
N ARG A 38 6.47 3.79 -28.18
CA ARG A 38 6.28 4.30 -29.55
C ARG A 38 6.41 3.20 -30.60
N ASN A 39 7.08 2.10 -30.27
CA ASN A 39 7.32 0.98 -31.16
C ASN A 39 7.43 -0.36 -30.40
N VAL A 40 7.54 -1.47 -31.14
CA VAL A 40 7.65 -2.83 -30.58
C VAL A 40 8.90 -3.00 -29.72
N PHE A 41 9.99 -2.32 -30.07
CA PHE A 41 11.23 -2.34 -29.31
C PHE A 41 11.07 -1.66 -27.94
N ASP A 42 10.39 -0.51 -27.87
CA ASP A 42 10.05 0.18 -26.62
C ASP A 42 9.15 -0.69 -25.74
N TYR A 43 8.19 -1.41 -26.35
CA TYR A 43 7.34 -2.35 -25.63
C TYR A 43 8.17 -3.50 -25.03
N PHE A 44 9.07 -4.10 -25.81
CA PHE A 44 9.96 -5.16 -25.34
C PHE A 44 10.90 -4.67 -24.24
N LYS A 45 11.51 -3.49 -24.43
CA LYS A 45 12.35 -2.82 -23.43
C LYS A 45 11.60 -2.61 -22.11
N ASN A 46 10.37 -2.11 -22.17
CA ASN A 46 9.53 -1.93 -20.99
C ASN A 46 9.18 -3.26 -20.33
N ALA A 47 8.85 -4.30 -21.11
CA ALA A 47 8.56 -5.63 -20.57
C ALA A 47 9.77 -6.24 -19.85
N VAL A 48 10.97 -6.12 -20.43
CA VAL A 48 12.23 -6.54 -19.80
C VAL A 48 12.50 -5.73 -18.54
N LEU A 49 12.34 -4.40 -18.59
CA LEU A 49 12.52 -3.53 -17.43
C LEU A 49 11.57 -3.93 -16.28
N TYR A 50 10.28 -4.10 -16.56
CA TYR A 50 9.32 -4.53 -15.52
C TYR A 50 9.60 -5.94 -15.01
N GLY A 51 10.11 -6.84 -15.85
CA GLY A 51 10.59 -8.16 -15.43
C GLY A 51 11.76 -8.06 -14.45
N ILE A 52 12.78 -7.25 -14.78
CA ILE A 52 13.94 -6.99 -13.92
C ILE A 52 13.51 -6.32 -12.61
N LEU A 53 12.66 -5.29 -12.67
CA LEU A 53 12.12 -4.62 -11.48
C LEU A 53 11.35 -5.61 -10.59
N THR A 54 10.62 -6.56 -11.18
CA THR A 54 9.92 -7.60 -10.42
C THR A 54 10.89 -8.56 -9.71
N LEU A 55 11.99 -8.92 -10.36
CA LEU A 55 13.02 -9.77 -9.74
C LEU A 55 13.76 -9.02 -8.62
N ILE A 56 14.11 -7.75 -8.83
CA ILE A 56 14.89 -6.97 -7.86
C ILE A 56 14.02 -6.57 -6.66
N PHE A 57 12.83 -6.03 -6.90
CA PHE A 57 12.03 -5.43 -5.85
C PHE A 57 11.22 -6.50 -5.08
N PRO A 58 10.15 -7.10 -5.63
CA PRO A 58 9.44 -8.18 -4.97
C PRO A 58 10.30 -9.34 -4.48
N ILE A 59 11.15 -9.90 -5.31
CA ILE A 59 11.87 -11.12 -4.92
C ILE A 59 13.15 -10.77 -4.16
N GLY A 60 13.96 -9.87 -4.72
CA GLY A 60 15.27 -9.50 -4.19
C GLY A 60 15.23 -8.74 -2.86
N PHE A 61 14.42 -7.68 -2.71
CA PHE A 61 14.38 -6.94 -1.44
C PHE A 61 13.77 -7.74 -0.28
N ASN A 62 12.73 -8.54 -0.54
CA ASN A 62 12.22 -9.48 0.47
C ASN A 62 13.28 -10.53 0.83
N PHE A 63 13.98 -11.08 -0.17
CA PHE A 63 15.06 -12.02 0.09
C PHE A 63 16.20 -11.38 0.92
N LEU A 64 16.48 -10.10 0.71
CA LEU A 64 17.46 -9.37 1.51
C LEU A 64 17.04 -9.28 2.99
N LEU A 65 15.74 -9.12 3.29
CA LEU A 65 15.24 -9.18 4.67
C LEU A 65 15.43 -10.58 5.27
N LEU A 66 15.18 -11.64 4.50
CA LEU A 66 15.46 -13.01 4.93
C LEU A 66 16.95 -13.23 5.22
N VAL A 67 17.83 -12.76 4.33
CA VAL A 67 19.29 -12.85 4.54
C VAL A 67 19.69 -12.09 5.79
N PHE A 68 19.20 -10.86 5.96
CA PHE A 68 19.45 -10.06 7.16
C PHE A 68 18.99 -10.78 8.43
N SER A 69 17.77 -11.30 8.45
CA SER A 69 17.25 -12.11 9.56
C SER A 69 18.16 -13.31 9.83
N THR A 70 18.49 -14.09 8.80
CA THR A 70 19.35 -15.27 8.93
C THR A 70 20.71 -14.91 9.53
N MET A 71 21.35 -13.83 9.06
CA MET A 71 22.62 -13.35 9.60
C MET A 71 22.52 -12.99 11.08
N LEU A 72 21.44 -12.34 11.52
CA LEU A 72 21.22 -12.04 12.93
C LEU A 72 21.21 -13.29 13.79
N TYR A 73 20.54 -14.36 13.35
CA TYR A 73 20.39 -15.60 14.11
C TYR A 73 21.55 -16.59 13.98
N THR A 74 22.45 -16.39 13.01
CA THR A 74 23.67 -17.21 12.85
C THR A 74 24.93 -16.56 13.45
N SER A 75 24.86 -15.27 13.81
CA SER A 75 25.99 -14.56 14.42
C SER A 75 26.21 -14.98 15.88
N ASP A 76 27.45 -14.86 16.38
CA ASP A 76 27.71 -15.06 17.81
C ASP A 76 26.95 -13.97 18.60
N PRO A 77 26.18 -14.33 19.66
CA PRO A 77 25.49 -13.35 20.49
C PRO A 77 26.38 -12.23 21.03
N LYS A 78 27.68 -12.46 21.18
CA LYS A 78 28.67 -11.45 21.63
C LYS A 78 28.94 -10.36 20.60
N ASP A 79 28.72 -10.66 19.32
CA ASP A 79 28.94 -9.72 18.21
C ASP A 79 27.71 -8.84 17.96
N LEU A 80 26.57 -9.18 18.57
CA LEU A 80 25.34 -8.42 18.45
C LEU A 80 25.31 -7.23 19.40
N VAL A 81 24.99 -6.05 18.87
CA VAL A 81 24.82 -4.81 19.67
C VAL A 81 23.65 -4.94 20.65
N PHE A 82 22.65 -5.75 20.32
CA PHE A 82 21.44 -5.95 21.12
C PHE A 82 21.13 -7.44 21.26
N PRO A 83 20.58 -7.90 22.41
CA PRO A 83 20.01 -9.24 22.49
C PRO A 83 18.88 -9.39 21.48
N ILE A 84 18.76 -10.61 20.94
CA ILE A 84 17.70 -10.99 20.01
C ILE A 84 16.89 -12.14 20.60
N SER A 85 15.67 -12.34 20.08
CA SER A 85 14.83 -13.49 20.44
C SER A 85 15.58 -14.80 20.25
N ASN A 86 15.23 -15.83 21.02
CA ASN A 86 15.71 -17.19 20.76
C ASN A 86 14.99 -17.84 19.56
N HIS A 87 13.93 -17.21 19.06
CA HIS A 87 13.12 -17.70 17.96
C HIS A 87 13.18 -16.76 16.77
N ASN A 88 13.60 -17.29 15.62
CA ASN A 88 13.58 -16.58 14.35
C ASN A 88 12.18 -16.62 13.71
N PHE A 89 11.52 -15.47 13.68
CA PHE A 89 10.18 -15.32 13.09
C PHE A 89 10.21 -15.19 11.55
N LEU A 90 11.29 -14.70 10.95
CA LEU A 90 11.47 -14.61 9.49
C LEU A 90 12.43 -15.69 9.01
N THR A 91 11.87 -16.88 8.77
CA THR A 91 12.62 -18.04 8.26
C THR A 91 12.47 -18.19 6.74
N ALA A 92 13.32 -19.03 6.13
CA ALA A 92 13.22 -19.35 4.70
C ALA A 92 11.84 -19.94 4.34
N HIS A 93 11.22 -20.71 5.24
CA HIS A 93 9.88 -21.24 5.02
C HIS A 93 8.83 -20.13 4.94
N VAL A 94 8.91 -19.13 5.83
CA VAL A 94 8.00 -17.98 5.83
C VAL A 94 8.15 -17.18 4.54
N TYR A 95 9.39 -16.91 4.12
CA TYR A 95 9.66 -16.24 2.84
C TYR A 95 9.07 -17.00 1.66
N ILE A 96 9.26 -18.33 1.58
CA ILE A 96 8.72 -19.15 0.48
C ILE A 96 7.19 -19.12 0.47
N ILE A 97 6.54 -19.18 1.64
CA ILE A 97 5.09 -19.06 1.76
C ILE A 97 4.63 -17.69 1.27
N GLY A 98 5.30 -16.60 1.70
CA GLY A 98 5.00 -15.24 1.28
C GLY A 98 5.15 -15.06 -0.24
N LEU A 99 6.26 -15.55 -0.81
CA LEU A 99 6.50 -15.56 -2.24
C LEU A 99 5.42 -16.32 -3.00
N PHE A 100 5.02 -17.50 -2.52
CA PHE A 100 3.97 -18.29 -3.14
C PHE A 100 2.61 -17.56 -3.12
N ILE A 101 2.22 -16.99 -1.97
CA ILE A 101 1.00 -16.19 -1.84
C ILE A 101 1.03 -14.99 -2.80
N TRP A 102 2.16 -14.27 -2.84
CA TRP A 102 2.29 -13.12 -3.73
C TRP A 102 2.21 -13.52 -5.20
N LEU A 103 2.82 -14.64 -5.60
CA LEU A 103 2.68 -15.17 -6.96
C LEU A 103 1.22 -15.52 -7.30
N LEU A 104 0.45 -16.08 -6.36
CA LEU A 104 -0.99 -16.30 -6.56
C LEU A 104 -1.75 -14.98 -6.76
N LEU A 105 -1.44 -13.94 -5.97
CA LEU A 105 -2.02 -12.60 -6.16
C LEU A 105 -1.64 -12.02 -7.54
N VAL A 106 -0.40 -12.24 -8.00
CA VAL A 106 0.03 -11.86 -9.35
C VAL A 106 -0.81 -12.56 -10.42
N LEU A 107 -1.08 -13.86 -10.26
CA LEU A 107 -1.95 -14.61 -11.17
C LEU A 107 -3.39 -14.09 -11.13
N ILE A 108 -3.92 -13.78 -9.95
CA ILE A 108 -5.26 -13.20 -9.79
C ILE A 108 -5.38 -11.88 -10.55
N GLY A 109 -4.40 -10.98 -10.40
CA GLY A 109 -4.41 -9.71 -11.13
C GLY A 109 -4.39 -9.90 -12.65
N LYS A 110 -3.74 -10.95 -13.17
CA LYS A 110 -3.71 -11.26 -14.61
C LYS A 110 -5.06 -11.66 -15.22
N PHE A 111 -6.09 -11.97 -14.42
CA PHE A 111 -7.44 -12.17 -14.92
C PHE A 111 -8.08 -10.88 -15.44
N PHE A 112 -7.68 -9.71 -14.93
CA PHE A 112 -8.19 -8.41 -15.36
C PHE A 112 -7.42 -7.92 -16.60
N LYS A 113 -8.07 -8.05 -17.77
CA LYS A 113 -7.49 -7.81 -19.10
C LYS A 113 -7.94 -6.53 -19.83
N PRO A 114 -9.14 -5.95 -19.61
CA PRO A 114 -9.53 -4.71 -20.29
C PRO A 114 -8.50 -3.59 -20.09
N PHE A 115 -8.29 -2.77 -21.12
CA PHE A 115 -7.25 -1.73 -21.10
C PHE A 115 -7.43 -0.73 -19.94
N PHE A 116 -8.68 -0.28 -19.68
CA PHE A 116 -8.99 0.65 -18.59
C PHE A 116 -8.66 0.12 -17.17
N ILE A 117 -8.57 -1.20 -16.97
CA ILE A 117 -8.23 -1.80 -15.66
C ILE A 117 -6.71 -2.04 -15.49
N LEU A 118 -5.94 -2.05 -16.58
CA LEU A 118 -4.50 -2.37 -16.53
C LEU A 118 -3.68 -1.51 -15.55
N PRO A 119 -3.94 -0.20 -15.39
CA PRO A 119 -3.21 0.61 -14.43
C PRO A 119 -3.46 0.15 -12.99
N TYR A 120 -4.73 -0.10 -12.64
CA TYR A 120 -5.13 -0.59 -11.32
C TYR A 120 -4.55 -1.98 -11.03
N ARG A 121 -4.46 -2.85 -12.04
CA ARG A 121 -3.79 -4.16 -11.91
C ARG A 121 -2.30 -4.00 -11.56
N THR A 122 -1.61 -3.09 -12.24
CA THR A 122 -0.18 -2.85 -11.99
C THR A 122 0.01 -2.32 -10.57
N HIS A 123 -0.83 -1.38 -10.16
CA HIS A 123 -0.85 -0.83 -8.80
C HIS A 123 -1.15 -1.90 -7.75
N PHE A 124 -2.13 -2.78 -8.01
CA PHE A 124 -2.43 -3.93 -7.16
C PHE A 124 -1.22 -4.84 -6.92
N HIS A 125 -0.41 -5.13 -7.95
CA HIS A 125 0.82 -5.92 -7.77
C HIS A 125 1.86 -5.20 -6.91
N VAL A 126 2.00 -3.87 -7.04
CA VAL A 126 2.91 -3.06 -6.22
C VAL A 126 2.47 -3.04 -4.76
N ILE A 127 1.18 -2.79 -4.50
CA ILE A 127 0.63 -2.73 -3.14
C ILE A 127 0.69 -4.09 -2.45
N THR A 128 0.34 -5.18 -3.15
CA THR A 128 0.45 -6.54 -2.58
C THR A 128 1.89 -6.95 -2.29
N PHE A 129 2.84 -6.52 -3.12
CA PHE A 129 4.27 -6.67 -2.82
C PHE A 129 4.66 -5.89 -1.57
N LEU A 130 4.26 -4.62 -1.46
CA LEU A 130 4.59 -3.77 -0.32
C LEU A 130 4.03 -4.33 1.00
N ILE A 131 2.81 -4.86 0.96
CA ILE A 131 2.19 -5.54 2.12
C ILE A 131 3.03 -6.74 2.54
N TRP A 132 3.44 -7.59 1.58
CA TRP A 132 4.30 -8.74 1.88
C TRP A 132 5.63 -8.30 2.48
N PHE A 133 6.27 -7.27 1.90
CA PHE A 133 7.53 -6.72 2.43
C PHE A 133 7.42 -6.22 3.86
N VAL A 134 6.33 -5.55 4.20
CA VAL A 134 6.12 -5.05 5.57
C VAL A 134 5.88 -6.19 6.54
N ILE A 135 5.13 -7.23 6.13
CA ILE A 135 4.96 -8.43 6.96
C ILE A 135 6.32 -9.06 7.28
N GLU A 136 7.22 -9.21 6.29
CA GLU A 136 8.56 -9.75 6.54
C GLU A 136 9.41 -8.84 7.43
N PHE A 137 9.36 -7.53 7.17
CA PHE A 137 10.04 -6.54 7.98
C PHE A 137 9.59 -6.60 9.45
N ASP A 138 8.28 -6.70 9.68
CA ASP A 138 7.70 -6.80 11.02
C ASP A 138 8.11 -8.09 11.72
N LEU A 139 8.15 -9.23 11.01
CA LEU A 139 8.62 -10.49 11.59
C LEU A 139 10.10 -10.39 12.01
N ALA A 140 10.96 -9.79 11.18
CA ALA A 140 12.35 -9.54 11.55
C ALA A 140 12.45 -8.58 12.74
N ALA A 141 11.67 -7.49 12.75
CA ALA A 141 11.65 -6.50 13.82
C ALA A 141 11.13 -7.08 15.16
N ILE A 142 10.12 -7.96 15.14
CA ILE A 142 9.64 -8.68 16.33
C ILE A 142 10.76 -9.54 16.92
N GLY A 143 11.59 -10.17 16.09
CA GLY A 143 12.77 -10.91 16.54
C GLY A 143 13.75 -10.05 17.35
N LEU A 144 13.92 -8.79 16.94
CA LEU A 144 14.76 -7.81 17.64
C LEU A 144 14.08 -7.20 18.87
N ALA A 145 12.76 -6.99 18.83
CA ALA A 145 12.00 -6.31 19.88
C ALA A 145 11.62 -7.23 21.04
N SER A 146 11.41 -8.52 20.79
CA SER A 146 10.89 -9.48 21.78
C SER A 146 11.69 -9.55 23.10
N PRO A 147 13.03 -9.47 23.12
CA PRO A 147 13.80 -9.48 24.37
C PRO A 147 13.51 -8.30 25.30
N PHE A 148 12.93 -7.22 24.76
CA PHE A 148 12.65 -5.97 25.48
C PHE A 148 11.19 -5.82 25.87
N LEU A 149 10.33 -6.76 25.46
CA LEU A 149 8.89 -6.69 25.68
C LEU A 149 8.41 -7.93 26.44
N THR A 150 7.58 -7.69 27.44
CA THR A 150 6.81 -8.75 28.09
C THR A 150 5.69 -9.23 27.17
N ILE A 151 5.22 -10.47 27.39
CA ILE A 151 4.06 -11.02 26.66
C ILE A 151 2.83 -10.12 26.82
N LEU A 152 2.65 -9.53 28.01
CA LEU A 152 1.56 -8.59 28.28
C LEU A 152 1.69 -7.31 27.44
N GLU A 153 2.87 -6.71 27.34
CA GLU A 153 3.11 -5.51 26.51
C GLU A 153 2.89 -5.79 25.03
N ILE A 154 3.31 -6.96 24.53
CA ILE A 154 3.03 -7.39 23.15
C ILE A 154 1.52 -7.48 22.92
N TYR A 155 0.77 -8.09 23.84
CA TYR A 155 -0.69 -8.20 23.73
C TYR A 155 -1.37 -6.82 23.72
N ILE A 156 -0.95 -5.92 24.62
CA ILE A 156 -1.45 -4.54 24.67
C ILE A 156 -1.16 -3.81 23.36
N LEU A 157 0.06 -3.93 22.83
CA LEU A 157 0.46 -3.30 21.56
C LEU A 157 -0.42 -3.79 20.40
N VAL A 158 -0.61 -5.10 20.27
CA VAL A 158 -1.46 -5.69 19.23
C VAL A 158 -2.91 -5.22 19.36
N CYS A 159 -3.49 -5.22 20.56
CA CYS A 159 -4.85 -4.72 20.78
C CYS A 159 -5.01 -3.24 20.43
N LEU A 160 -4.01 -2.42 20.76
CA LEU A 160 -3.98 -0.99 20.43
C LEU A 160 -3.93 -0.79 18.91
N LEU A 161 -3.05 -1.50 18.20
CA LEU A 161 -2.94 -1.43 16.75
C LEU A 161 -4.24 -1.88 16.06
N LEU A 162 -4.86 -2.97 16.50
CA LEU A 162 -6.14 -3.43 15.95
C LEU A 162 -7.27 -2.43 16.17
N THR A 163 -7.32 -1.81 17.34
CA THR A 163 -8.32 -0.76 17.65
C THR A 163 -8.10 0.46 16.77
N LEU A 164 -6.84 0.84 16.54
CA LEU A 164 -6.49 1.95 15.66
C LEU A 164 -6.89 1.66 14.19
N ILE A 165 -6.56 0.47 13.68
CA ILE A 165 -6.98 0.02 12.33
C ILE A 165 -8.49 0.09 12.20
N TYR A 166 -9.22 -0.50 13.15
CA TYR A 166 -10.68 -0.49 13.13
C TYR A 166 -11.24 0.93 13.15
N TRP A 167 -10.68 1.81 13.98
CA TRP A 167 -11.10 3.20 14.07
C TRP A 167 -10.86 3.96 12.76
N MET A 168 -9.67 3.83 12.16
CA MET A 168 -9.34 4.45 10.86
C MET A 168 -10.25 3.96 9.75
N PHE A 169 -10.48 2.64 9.68
CA PHE A 169 -11.35 2.05 8.68
C PHE A 169 -12.81 2.51 8.85
N ARG A 170 -13.29 2.63 10.09
CA ARG A 170 -14.62 3.17 10.38
C ARG A 170 -14.77 4.62 9.94
N ILE A 171 -13.75 5.44 10.11
CA ILE A 171 -13.71 6.82 9.61
C ILE A 171 -13.80 6.83 8.10
N GLU A 172 -12.96 6.05 7.41
CA GLU A 172 -12.94 6.05 5.96
C GLU A 172 -14.25 5.55 5.36
N LEU A 173 -14.81 4.46 5.90
CA LEU A 173 -16.13 3.96 5.48
C LEU A 173 -17.24 5.02 5.66
N LYS A 174 -17.17 5.85 6.70
CA LYS A 174 -18.12 6.95 6.91
C LYS A 174 -17.87 8.08 5.91
N GLY A 175 -16.60 8.43 5.68
CA GLY A 175 -16.19 9.45 4.70
C GLY A 175 -16.65 9.09 3.28
N LEU A 176 -16.41 7.85 2.85
CA LEU A 176 -16.85 7.34 1.56
C LEU A 176 -18.38 7.35 1.42
N LYS A 177 -19.12 6.92 2.44
CA LYS A 177 -20.59 6.98 2.40
C LYS A 177 -21.11 8.40 2.26
N ASN A 178 -20.55 9.33 3.04
CA ASN A 178 -20.95 10.73 2.97
C ASN A 178 -20.67 11.31 1.59
N ARG A 179 -19.51 11.00 1.02
CA ARG A 179 -19.09 11.45 -0.31
C ARG A 179 -20.00 10.87 -1.40
N MET A 180 -20.21 9.56 -1.39
CA MET A 180 -20.98 8.88 -2.43
C MET A 180 -22.47 9.20 -2.39
N TYR A 181 -23.07 9.29 -1.19
CA TYR A 181 -24.51 9.41 -1.02
C TYR A 181 -25.00 10.81 -0.63
N GLY A 182 -24.12 11.80 -0.55
CA GLY A 182 -24.48 13.16 -0.16
C GLY A 182 -25.03 13.26 1.28
N GLU A 183 -24.73 12.30 2.16
CA GLU A 183 -25.08 12.39 3.57
C GLU A 183 -24.20 13.47 4.24
N ILE A 184 -24.66 14.73 4.22
CA ILE A 184 -23.98 15.83 4.89
C ILE A 184 -24.04 15.59 6.40
N LYS A 185 -22.92 15.12 6.96
CA LYS A 185 -22.58 15.35 8.35
C LYS A 185 -21.26 16.08 8.39
N ALA A 186 -21.23 17.21 9.11
CA ALA A 186 -20.02 17.97 9.33
C ALA A 186 -18.86 17.05 9.73
N PRO A 187 -17.65 17.27 9.20
CA PRO A 187 -16.48 16.50 9.61
C PRO A 187 -16.34 16.64 11.13
N THR A 188 -16.31 15.51 11.82
CA THR A 188 -16.02 15.50 13.25
C THR A 188 -14.60 16.03 13.47
N LEU A 189 -14.31 16.62 14.64
CA LEU A 189 -12.95 17.09 14.99
C LEU A 189 -11.88 16.01 14.75
N LEU A 190 -12.25 14.75 14.96
CA LEU A 190 -11.43 13.57 14.70
C LEU A 190 -11.15 13.34 13.20
N ASP A 191 -12.11 13.63 12.31
CA ASP A 191 -11.95 13.50 10.85
C ASP A 191 -10.92 14.51 10.31
N LYS A 192 -10.81 15.69 10.95
CA LYS A 192 -9.78 16.70 10.62
C LYS A 192 -8.39 16.29 11.11
N ILE A 193 -8.30 15.67 12.30
CA ILE A 193 -7.04 15.18 12.87
C ILE A 193 -6.49 14.01 12.05
N ALA A 194 -7.33 13.05 11.65
CA ALA A 194 -6.93 11.93 10.80
C ALA A 194 -6.45 12.40 9.42
N LYS A 195 -7.17 13.34 8.78
CA LYS A 195 -6.70 14.00 7.55
C LYS A 195 -5.39 14.74 7.76
N GLY A 196 -5.22 15.42 8.89
CA GLY A 196 -3.96 16.10 9.24
C GLY A 196 -2.78 15.13 9.31
N ILE A 197 -2.93 13.97 9.96
CA ILE A 197 -1.88 12.95 10.03
C ILE A 197 -1.54 12.40 8.64
N ALA A 198 -2.55 12.15 7.79
CA ALA A 198 -2.33 11.68 6.41
C ALA A 198 -1.66 12.74 5.50
N ILE A 199 -1.96 14.02 5.70
CA ILE A 199 -1.39 15.14 4.93
C ILE A 199 0.02 15.50 5.40
N TYR A 200 0.29 15.44 6.71
CA TYR A 200 1.53 15.92 7.32
C TYR A 200 2.45 14.82 7.86
N GLY A 201 2.12 13.53 7.69
CA GLY A 201 2.94 12.42 8.17
C GLY A 201 4.37 12.42 7.62
N ALA A 202 4.53 12.80 6.34
CA ALA A 202 5.85 13.01 5.73
C ALA A 202 6.59 14.23 6.30
N GLY A 203 5.85 15.27 6.72
CA GLY A 203 6.41 16.46 7.38
C GLY A 203 6.97 16.16 8.76
N ILE A 204 6.36 15.24 9.52
CA ILE A 204 6.86 14.80 10.83
C ILE A 204 8.18 14.01 10.68
N LEU A 205 8.28 13.13 9.68
CA LEU A 205 9.52 12.42 9.35
C LEU A 205 10.62 13.39 8.88
N GLY A 206 10.28 14.38 8.05
CA GLY A 206 11.19 15.45 7.66
C GLY A 206 11.68 16.28 8.86
N LEU A 207 10.79 16.59 9.80
CA LEU A 207 11.12 17.28 11.06
C LEU A 207 12.05 16.43 11.94
N ALA A 208 11.81 15.12 12.04
CA ALA A 208 12.65 14.20 12.80
C ALA A 208 14.08 14.09 12.22
N VAL A 209 14.22 14.12 10.88
CA VAL A 209 15.53 14.16 10.21
C VAL A 209 16.27 15.46 10.52
N ILE A 210 15.58 16.61 10.47
CA ILE A 210 16.15 17.91 10.80
C ILE A 210 16.60 17.95 12.27
N VAL A 211 15.76 17.48 13.19
CA VAL A 211 16.06 17.38 14.62
C VAL A 211 17.26 16.46 14.88
N ASN A 212 17.36 15.31 14.19
CA ASN A 212 18.52 14.40 14.28
C ASN A 212 19.81 15.06 13.77
N TYR A 213 19.73 15.86 12.69
CA TYR A 213 20.88 16.60 12.17
C TYR A 213 21.37 17.67 13.16
N ILE A 214 20.42 18.35 13.84
CA ILE A 214 20.72 19.33 14.89
C ILE A 214 21.40 18.63 16.09
N PHE A 215 20.86 17.51 16.57
CA PHE A 215 21.49 16.77 17.69
C PHE A 215 22.90 16.27 17.37
N LYS A 216 23.13 15.80 16.14
CA LYS A 216 24.48 15.44 15.67
C LYS A 216 25.42 16.65 15.61
N ALA A 217 24.93 17.82 15.17
CA ALA A 217 25.73 19.05 15.14
C ALA A 217 26.18 19.50 16.54
N PHE A 218 25.44 19.15 17.59
CA PHE A 218 25.79 19.41 18.99
C PHE A 218 26.52 18.27 19.70
N SER A 219 26.95 17.22 18.96
CA SER A 219 27.63 16.04 19.53
C SER A 219 26.85 15.34 20.65
N ILE A 220 25.52 15.44 20.64
CA ILE A 220 24.65 14.77 21.60
C ILE A 220 24.51 13.32 21.13
N ASN A 221 25.28 12.41 21.73
CA ASN A 221 25.16 10.97 21.50
C ASN A 221 24.08 10.40 22.42
N PHE A 222 23.07 9.76 21.83
CA PHE A 222 22.08 9.00 22.59
C PHE A 222 22.72 7.73 23.18
N SER A 223 22.28 7.33 24.38
CA SER A 223 22.62 6.01 24.92
C SER A 223 22.00 4.91 24.04
N HIS A 224 22.59 3.71 24.06
CA HIS A 224 22.04 2.55 23.35
C HIS A 224 20.56 2.29 23.67
N SER A 225 20.13 2.50 24.92
CA SER A 225 18.74 2.37 25.34
C SER A 225 17.80 3.38 24.68
N VAL A 226 18.23 4.64 24.54
CA VAL A 226 17.44 5.69 23.88
C VAL A 226 17.39 5.45 22.37
N THR A 227 18.49 4.99 21.77
CA THR A 227 18.50 4.58 20.36
C THR A 227 17.52 3.43 20.09
N LEU A 228 17.52 2.40 20.95
CA LEU A 228 16.60 1.27 20.83
C LEU A 228 15.13 1.70 20.98
N LEU A 229 14.83 2.54 21.97
CA LEU A 229 13.49 3.11 22.14
C LEU A 229 13.07 3.93 20.92
N GLY A 230 13.98 4.72 20.36
CA GLY A 230 13.75 5.48 19.12
C GLY A 230 13.43 4.58 17.93
N LEU A 231 14.20 3.50 17.74
CA LEU A 231 13.96 2.52 16.67
C LEU A 231 12.60 1.82 16.84
N PHE A 232 12.24 1.45 18.08
CA PHE A 232 10.96 0.84 18.41
C PHE A 232 9.78 1.77 18.11
N ILE A 233 9.86 3.04 18.51
CA ILE A 233 8.83 4.05 18.19
C ILE A 233 8.73 4.27 16.68
N CYS A 234 9.87 4.39 15.98
CA CYS A 234 9.90 4.53 14.53
C CYS A 234 9.22 3.34 13.83
N TRP A 235 9.48 2.11 14.29
CA TRP A 235 8.84 0.91 13.75
C TRP A 235 7.30 0.93 13.90
N ILE A 236 6.80 1.33 15.07
CA ILE A 236 5.35 1.48 15.31
C ILE A 236 4.77 2.57 14.39
N LEU A 237 5.42 3.73 14.29
CA LEU A 237 4.97 4.84 13.45
C LEU A 237 4.95 4.48 11.96
N LEU A 238 5.94 3.73 11.47
CA LEU A 238 5.96 3.24 10.10
C LEU A 238 4.77 2.32 9.81
N ASN A 239 4.46 1.40 10.73
CA ASN A 239 3.29 0.53 10.61
C ASN A 239 1.98 1.31 10.56
N ILE A 240 1.80 2.27 11.48
CA ILE A 240 0.63 3.15 11.49
C ILE A 240 0.52 3.94 10.19
N GLY A 241 1.63 4.50 9.70
CA GLY A 241 1.68 5.26 8.46
C GLY A 241 1.31 4.42 7.24
N LEU A 242 1.80 3.18 7.15
CA LEU A 242 1.43 2.26 6.08
C LEU A 242 -0.05 1.89 6.14
N ILE A 243 -0.57 1.53 7.31
CA ILE A 243 -1.99 1.23 7.52
C ILE A 243 -2.85 2.43 7.08
N ALA A 244 -2.43 3.65 7.43
CA ALA A 244 -3.10 4.87 7.02
C ALA A 244 -3.13 5.04 5.51
N MET A 245 -1.99 4.83 4.84
CA MET A 245 -1.92 4.88 3.38
C MET A 245 -2.83 3.82 2.73
N LEU A 246 -2.82 2.58 3.23
CA LEU A 246 -3.68 1.51 2.71
C LEU A 246 -5.17 1.84 2.87
N ILE A 247 -5.57 2.39 4.03
CA ILE A 247 -6.98 2.70 4.32
C ILE A 247 -7.44 3.97 3.59
N PHE A 248 -6.69 5.07 3.68
CA PHE A 248 -7.17 6.39 3.23
C PHE A 248 -6.82 6.70 1.77
N MET A 249 -5.87 5.98 1.16
CA MET A 249 -5.47 6.20 -0.24
C MET A 249 -5.82 4.99 -1.11
N GLU A 250 -5.32 3.82 -0.73
CA GLU A 250 -5.45 2.63 -1.58
C GLU A 250 -6.87 2.09 -1.63
N PHE A 251 -7.58 2.08 -0.51
CA PHE A 251 -8.96 1.60 -0.48
C PHE A 251 -9.90 2.45 -1.35
N PRO A 252 -9.91 3.79 -1.31
CA PRO A 252 -10.66 4.62 -2.26
C PRO A 252 -10.27 4.40 -3.72
N TYR A 253 -8.98 4.26 -3.99
CA TYR A 253 -8.46 4.01 -5.34
C TYR A 253 -8.97 2.69 -5.92
N PHE A 254 -8.92 1.59 -5.16
CA PHE A 254 -9.46 0.31 -5.59
C PHE A 254 -10.99 0.28 -5.59
N LEU A 255 -11.65 1.05 -4.72
CA LEU A 255 -13.11 1.21 -4.77
C LEU A 255 -13.54 1.90 -6.07
N TYR A 256 -12.82 2.93 -6.51
CA TYR A 256 -13.05 3.57 -7.80
C TYR A 256 -12.82 2.59 -8.97
N ALA A 257 -11.75 1.78 -8.91
CA ALA A 257 -11.49 0.71 -9.89
C ALA A 257 -12.63 -0.31 -9.95
N TYR A 258 -13.19 -0.69 -8.80
CA TYR A 258 -14.35 -1.56 -8.70
C TYR A 258 -15.56 -0.97 -9.41
N TYR A 259 -15.82 0.33 -9.26
CA TYR A 259 -16.94 1.00 -9.94
C TYR A 259 -16.73 1.12 -11.44
N LYS A 260 -15.50 1.41 -11.90
CA LYS A 260 -15.16 1.33 -13.33
C LYS A 260 -15.40 -0.07 -13.90
N TRP A 261 -15.11 -1.11 -13.13
CA TRP A 261 -15.38 -2.48 -13.56
C TRP A 261 -16.88 -2.83 -13.53
N LYS A 262 -17.63 -2.27 -12.59
CA LYS A 262 -19.08 -2.48 -12.43
C LYS A 262 -19.93 -1.75 -13.48
N TYR A 263 -19.54 -0.54 -13.88
CA TYR A 263 -20.24 0.34 -14.82
C TYR A 263 -19.34 0.74 -16.01
N PRO A 264 -18.79 -0.23 -16.76
CA PRO A 264 -17.71 0.05 -17.69
C PRO A 264 -18.14 0.91 -18.89
N GLU A 265 -19.40 0.80 -19.35
CA GLU A 265 -19.89 1.60 -20.48
C GLU A 265 -20.22 3.02 -20.05
N GLU A 266 -20.87 3.18 -18.89
CA GLU A 266 -21.24 4.49 -18.35
C GLU A 266 -19.98 5.33 -18.05
N TYR A 267 -18.94 4.72 -17.47
CA TYR A 267 -17.65 5.38 -17.28
C TYR A 267 -16.96 5.69 -18.61
N ARG A 268 -17.01 4.78 -19.59
CA ARG A 268 -16.41 5.00 -20.91
C ARG A 268 -17.04 6.22 -21.60
N GLU A 269 -18.37 6.30 -21.59
CA GLU A 269 -19.12 7.40 -22.20
C GLU A 269 -18.88 8.72 -21.46
N TRP A 270 -18.89 8.69 -20.12
CA TRP A 270 -18.60 9.87 -19.30
C TRP A 270 -17.17 10.39 -19.48
N GLU A 271 -16.17 9.52 -19.66
CA GLU A 271 -14.79 9.90 -19.99
C GLU A 271 -14.59 10.29 -21.47
N GLY A 272 -15.64 10.19 -22.30
CA GLY A 272 -15.58 10.49 -23.73
C GLY A 272 -14.64 9.57 -24.51
N LYS A 273 -14.49 8.32 -24.06
CA LYS A 273 -13.58 7.34 -24.67
C LYS A 273 -14.30 6.47 -25.71
N THR A 274 -13.62 6.22 -26.82
CA THR A 274 -14.09 5.20 -27.78
C THR A 274 -13.99 3.80 -27.17
N VAL A 275 -14.76 2.85 -27.72
CA VAL A 275 -14.70 1.42 -27.33
C VAL A 275 -13.27 0.88 -27.44
N GLU A 276 -12.54 1.30 -28.48
CA GLU A 276 -11.15 0.89 -28.68
C GLU A 276 -10.21 1.47 -27.62
N GLU A 277 -10.32 2.75 -27.28
CA GLU A 277 -9.48 3.37 -26.24
C GLU A 277 -9.75 2.77 -24.85
N TRP A 278 -10.98 2.35 -24.58
CA TRP A 278 -11.40 1.81 -23.29
C TRP A 278 -10.97 0.36 -23.08
N TYR A 279 -11.28 -0.49 -24.06
CA TYR A 279 -11.05 -1.94 -23.95
C TYR A 279 -9.72 -2.39 -24.57
N GLY A 280 -9.24 -1.67 -25.59
CA GLY A 280 -8.05 -1.99 -26.36
C GLY A 280 -8.30 -3.00 -27.49
N LYS A 281 -7.64 -2.81 -28.64
CA LYS A 281 -7.76 -3.65 -29.85
C LYS A 281 -7.69 -5.16 -29.58
N ARG A 282 -6.77 -5.62 -28.72
CA ARG A 282 -6.58 -7.05 -28.42
C ARG A 282 -7.77 -7.65 -27.67
N TYR A 283 -8.43 -6.86 -26.83
CA TYR A 283 -9.59 -7.31 -26.07
C TYR A 283 -10.81 -7.41 -26.97
N LEU A 284 -11.04 -6.40 -27.82
CA LEU A 284 -12.15 -6.34 -28.77
C LEU A 284 -12.10 -7.44 -29.83
N LYS A 285 -10.90 -7.86 -30.27
CA LYS A 285 -10.74 -9.03 -31.15
C LYS A 285 -11.32 -10.33 -30.56
N LYS A 286 -11.49 -10.40 -29.23
CA LYS A 286 -12.07 -11.56 -28.53
C LYS A 286 -13.51 -11.34 -28.07
N HIS A 287 -14.01 -10.11 -28.19
CA HIS A 287 -15.33 -9.65 -27.71
C HIS A 287 -15.89 -8.67 -28.75
N SER A 288 -16.19 -9.18 -29.94
CA SER A 288 -16.67 -8.36 -31.07
C SER A 288 -18.06 -7.79 -30.84
N ASP A 289 -18.83 -8.41 -29.95
CA ASP A 289 -20.16 -7.98 -29.48
C ASP A 289 -20.15 -6.57 -28.85
N LEU A 290 -19.00 -6.12 -28.34
CA LEU A 290 -18.84 -4.77 -27.78
C LEU A 290 -18.66 -3.68 -28.85
N VAL A 291 -18.38 -4.05 -30.10
CA VAL A 291 -18.16 -3.13 -31.22
C VAL A 291 -19.44 -2.93 -32.04
N GLU A 292 -20.37 -3.89 -31.97
CA GLU A 292 -21.62 -3.92 -32.74
C GLU A 292 -22.81 -3.23 -32.04
N LYS A 293 -22.59 -2.62 -30.87
CA LYS A 293 -23.56 -1.77 -30.15
C LYS A 293 -23.29 -0.29 -30.42
#